data_AF-A0AAU3ISQ2-F1
#
_entry.id   AF-A0AAU3ISQ2-F1
#
_cell.length_a   1.000
_cell.length_b   1.000
_cell.length_c   1.000
_cell.angle_alpha   90.00
_cell.angle_beta   90.00
_cell.angle_gamma   90.00
#
_symmetry.space_group_name_H-M   'P 1'
#
loop_
_entity.id
_entity.type
_entity.pdbx_description
1 polymer ?
#
loop_
_entity_poly.entity_id
_entity_poly.type
_entity_poly.pdbx_seq_one_letter_code
_entity_poly.pdbx_strand_id
1 'polypeptide(L)'
;MNFVVLTWEHDFMATSKQPVTVPTDANVDDFLAAVPDERRRADAERLCTILREVTGEPAVMWGPSIVGFGSYRYTYESGRTGDWPLAAFSPRKQQLVVYLVGGFEERYASVLARLGPHKTGKGCLYLKRLDEVDESALRELIDRTVRVHKGVDRASQRDDNGEPITRRASA
;
A
#
# COMPACT_ATOMS: atom_id res chain seq x y z
N MET A 1 21.19 -42.51 48.43
CA MET A 1 21.57 -42.01 47.09
C MET A 1 20.30 -42.02 46.26
N ASN A 2 19.48 -40.96 46.36
CA ASN A 2 18.18 -40.90 45.68
C ASN A 2 18.19 -39.67 44.77
N PHE A 3 18.17 -39.91 43.46
CA PHE A 3 18.00 -38.87 42.44
C PHE A 3 16.53 -38.48 42.36
N VAL A 4 16.23 -37.19 42.57
CA VAL A 4 14.94 -36.58 42.25
C VAL A 4 14.97 -36.24 40.77
N VAL A 5 14.13 -36.91 39.97
CA VAL A 5 13.88 -36.54 38.57
C VAL A 5 12.84 -35.42 38.58
N LEU A 6 13.31 -34.18 38.39
CA LEU A 6 12.45 -33.03 38.10
C LEU A 6 12.11 -33.07 36.61
N THR A 7 10.94 -33.59 36.25
CA THR A 7 10.35 -33.36 34.93
C THR A 7 9.87 -31.91 34.87
N TRP A 8 10.61 -31.07 34.14
CA TRP A 8 10.16 -29.75 33.72
C TRP A 8 9.28 -29.93 32.48
N GLU A 9 7.98 -29.64 32.62
CA GLU A 9 7.08 -29.50 31.48
C GLU A 9 7.34 -28.11 30.89
N HIS A 10 8.02 -28.06 29.75
CA HIS A 10 8.11 -26.86 28.93
C HIS A 10 6.71 -26.54 28.41
N ASP A 11 6.06 -25.55 29.01
CA ASP A 11 4.91 -24.88 28.41
C ASP A 11 5.42 -24.07 27.20
N PHE A 12 5.56 -24.75 26.07
CA PHE A 12 5.93 -24.16 24.79
C PHE A 12 4.70 -23.48 24.20
N MET A 13 4.25 -22.39 24.83
CA MET A 13 3.26 -21.48 24.25
C MET A 13 3.91 -20.72 23.08
N ALA A 14 3.94 -21.36 21.92
CA ALA A 14 4.21 -20.72 20.66
C ALA A 14 3.16 -19.63 20.40
N THR A 15 3.45 -18.41 20.86
CA THR A 15 2.67 -17.21 20.52
C THR A 15 2.79 -17.00 19.02
N SER A 16 1.82 -17.53 18.27
CA SER A 16 1.69 -17.26 16.84
C SER A 16 1.40 -15.77 16.67
N LYS A 17 2.44 -15.00 16.32
CA LYS A 17 2.34 -13.57 16.03
C LYS A 17 1.43 -13.40 14.82
N GLN A 18 0.17 -13.07 15.07
CA GLN A 18 -0.81 -12.82 14.03
C GLN A 18 -0.35 -11.65 13.13
N PRO A 19 -0.64 -11.69 11.82
CA PRO A 19 -0.33 -10.58 10.94
C PRO A 19 -1.10 -9.34 11.39
N VAL A 20 -0.36 -8.29 11.76
CA VAL A 20 -0.91 -7.05 12.33
C VAL A 20 -1.60 -6.15 11.29
N THR A 21 -1.53 -6.51 10.01
CA THR A 21 -2.09 -5.72 8.91
C THR A 21 -3.08 -6.58 8.13
N VAL A 22 -4.28 -6.69 8.70
CA VAL A 22 -5.45 -7.36 8.12
C VAL A 22 -6.63 -6.38 8.12
N PRO A 23 -7.61 -6.53 7.21
CA PRO A 23 -8.82 -5.72 7.24
C PRO A 23 -9.52 -5.82 8.60
N THR A 24 -10.11 -4.72 9.07
CA THR A 24 -10.88 -4.66 10.32
C THR A 24 -12.18 -3.90 10.10
N ASP A 25 -13.12 -4.06 11.05
CA ASP A 25 -14.39 -3.32 11.06
C ASP A 25 -14.28 -1.94 11.73
N ALA A 26 -13.05 -1.47 12.00
CA ALA A 26 -12.84 -0.15 12.56
C ALA A 26 -13.28 0.95 11.57
N ASN A 27 -13.95 1.97 12.09
CA ASN A 27 -14.45 3.08 11.29
C ASN A 27 -13.30 3.99 10.82
N VAL A 28 -13.20 4.20 9.51
CA VAL A 28 -12.16 5.04 8.90
C VAL A 28 -12.32 6.52 9.27
N ASP A 29 -13.55 7.03 9.32
CA ASP A 29 -13.81 8.44 9.64
C ASP A 29 -13.46 8.73 11.11
N ASP A 30 -13.79 7.83 12.03
CA ASP A 30 -13.38 7.93 13.43
C ASP A 30 -11.85 7.90 13.58
N PHE A 31 -11.17 7.04 12.82
CA PHE A 31 -9.70 6.97 12.80
C PHE A 31 -9.08 8.29 12.30
N LEU A 32 -9.62 8.88 11.24
CA LEU A 32 -9.15 10.14 10.69
C LEU A 32 -9.45 11.31 11.64
N ALA A 33 -10.64 11.35 12.24
CA ALA A 33 -11.01 12.36 13.23
C ALA A 33 -10.10 12.34 14.46
N ALA A 34 -9.62 11.16 14.85
CA ALA A 34 -8.69 10.97 15.97
C ALA A 34 -7.25 11.42 15.69
N VAL A 35 -6.90 11.84 14.46
CA VAL A 35 -5.59 12.41 14.15
C VAL A 35 -5.42 13.75 14.89
N PRO A 36 -4.46 13.88 15.83
CA PRO A 36 -4.38 15.06 16.70
C PRO A 36 -3.95 16.35 15.99
N ASP A 37 -3.05 16.23 15.00
CA ASP A 37 -2.56 17.37 14.24
C ASP A 37 -3.56 17.73 13.14
N GLU A 38 -4.13 18.94 13.21
CA GLU A 38 -5.22 19.37 12.32
C GLU A 38 -4.82 19.36 10.85
N ARG A 39 -3.58 19.75 10.55
CA ARG A 39 -3.06 19.76 9.18
C ARG A 39 -2.89 18.34 8.66
N ARG A 40 -2.30 17.44 9.47
CA ARG A 40 -2.17 16.02 9.11
C ARG A 40 -3.54 15.38 8.91
N ARG A 41 -4.53 15.75 9.72
CA ARG A 41 -5.91 15.27 9.58
C ARG A 41 -6.50 15.73 8.24
N ALA A 42 -6.41 17.00 7.90
CA ALA A 42 -6.86 17.52 6.61
C ALA A 42 -6.14 16.87 5.42
N ASP A 43 -4.82 16.72 5.50
CA ASP A 43 -4.02 16.01 4.50
C ASP A 43 -4.47 14.54 4.35
N ALA A 44 -4.78 13.87 5.47
CA ALA A 44 -5.24 12.49 5.51
C ALA A 44 -6.64 12.31 4.92
N GLU A 45 -7.57 13.20 5.23
CA GLU A 45 -8.92 13.25 4.66
C GLU A 45 -8.88 13.50 3.15
N ARG A 46 -8.03 14.43 2.70
CA ARG A 46 -7.85 14.71 1.28
C ARG A 46 -7.24 13.51 0.55
N LEU A 47 -6.21 12.90 1.12
CA LEU A 47 -5.59 11.70 0.54
C LEU A 47 -6.56 10.51 0.51
N CYS A 48 -7.38 10.34 1.55
CA CYS A 48 -8.45 9.32 1.59
C CYS A 48 -9.42 9.51 0.42
N THR A 49 -9.83 10.76 0.17
CA THR A 49 -10.69 11.12 -0.97
C THR A 49 -10.03 10.79 -2.30
N ILE A 50 -8.78 11.22 -2.51
CA ILE A 50 -8.03 10.95 -3.75
C ILE A 50 -7.90 9.44 -4.00
N LEU A 51 -7.53 8.66 -2.98
CA LEU A 51 -7.36 7.22 -3.12
C LEU A 51 -8.69 6.55 -3.46
N ARG A 52 -9.80 6.95 -2.82
CA ARG A 52 -11.14 6.46 -3.15
C ARG A 52 -11.52 6.75 -4.61
N GLU A 53 -11.33 7.99 -5.05
CA GLU A 53 -11.62 8.42 -6.42
C GLU A 53 -10.80 7.64 -7.47
N VAL A 54 -9.49 7.51 -7.25
CA VAL A 54 -8.58 6.91 -8.22
C VAL A 54 -8.72 5.38 -8.26
N THR A 55 -8.89 4.74 -7.10
CA THR A 55 -8.97 3.27 -7.03
C THR A 55 -10.36 2.75 -7.41
N GLY A 56 -11.40 3.56 -7.18
CA GLY A 56 -12.81 3.15 -7.24
C GLY A 56 -13.23 2.25 -6.08
N GLU A 57 -12.41 2.11 -5.03
CA GLU A 57 -12.62 1.19 -3.93
C GLU A 57 -13.04 1.94 -2.65
N PRO A 58 -13.84 1.33 -1.76
CA PRO A 58 -14.11 1.89 -0.45
C PRO A 58 -12.85 1.88 0.42
N ALA A 59 -12.78 2.82 1.36
CA ALA A 59 -11.73 2.86 2.37
C ALA A 59 -12.04 1.83 3.47
N VAL A 60 -11.03 1.04 3.87
CA VAL A 60 -11.13 0.03 4.93
C VAL A 60 -9.94 0.18 5.87
N MET A 61 -10.15 -0.02 7.17
CA MET A 61 -9.05 -0.07 8.13
C MET A 61 -8.28 -1.37 8.00
N TRP A 62 -6.95 -1.27 7.97
CA TRP A 62 -6.02 -2.39 7.97
C TRP A 62 -5.14 -2.31 9.22
N GLY A 63 -5.38 -3.22 10.16
CA GLY A 63 -4.78 -3.14 11.49
C GLY A 63 -5.11 -1.81 12.18
N PRO A 64 -4.17 -1.28 13.01
CA PRO A 64 -4.48 -0.13 13.86
C PRO A 64 -4.22 1.25 13.22
N SER A 65 -3.58 1.33 12.05
CA SER A 65 -3.05 2.62 11.56
C SER A 65 -2.95 2.78 10.04
N ILE A 66 -3.52 1.86 9.26
CA ILE A 66 -3.47 1.91 7.80
C ILE A 66 -4.90 1.99 7.28
N VAL A 67 -5.16 2.91 6.36
CA VAL A 67 -6.40 2.96 5.58
C VAL A 67 -6.07 2.41 4.19
N GLY A 68 -6.70 1.30 3.82
CA GLY A 68 -6.47 0.59 2.57
C GLY A 68 -7.66 0.64 1.62
N PHE A 69 -7.37 0.44 0.33
CA PHE A 69 -8.31 0.52 -0.79
C PHE A 69 -8.10 -0.69 -1.69
N GLY A 70 -9.17 -1.49 -1.86
CA GLY A 70 -9.12 -2.79 -2.53
C GLY A 70 -8.14 -3.75 -1.84
N SER A 71 -7.94 -4.93 -2.43
CA SER A 71 -6.97 -5.90 -1.93
C SER A 71 -6.46 -6.82 -3.03
N TYR A 72 -5.29 -7.41 -2.77
CA TYR A 72 -4.73 -8.49 -3.57
C TYR A 72 -4.07 -9.53 -2.70
N ARG A 73 -3.98 -10.75 -3.24
CA ARG A 73 -3.25 -11.85 -2.61
C ARG A 73 -1.84 -11.95 -3.19
N TYR A 74 -0.84 -11.97 -2.33
CA TYR A 74 0.54 -12.28 -2.70
C TYR A 74 0.92 -13.68 -2.24
N THR A 75 1.90 -14.26 -2.91
CA THR A 75 2.51 -15.55 -2.57
C THR A 75 4.02 -15.39 -2.57
N TYR A 76 4.67 -15.72 -1.47
CA TYR A 76 6.13 -15.79 -1.39
C TYR A 76 6.64 -17.05 -2.08
N GLU A 77 7.93 -17.08 -2.43
CA GLU A 77 8.60 -18.27 -2.96
C GLU A 77 8.48 -19.50 -2.03
N SER A 78 8.36 -19.26 -0.72
CA SER A 78 8.12 -20.32 0.28
C SER A 78 6.70 -20.90 0.24
N GLY A 79 5.82 -20.43 -0.64
CA GLY A 79 4.41 -20.81 -0.70
C GLY A 79 3.52 -20.08 0.31
N ARG A 80 4.09 -19.27 1.20
CA ARG A 80 3.31 -18.47 2.17
C ARG A 80 2.52 -17.39 1.43
N THR A 81 1.21 -17.37 1.62
CA THR A 81 0.31 -16.37 1.06
C THR A 81 -0.10 -15.32 2.08
N GLY A 82 -0.51 -14.15 1.62
CA GLY A 82 -1.18 -13.15 2.43
C GLY A 82 -1.92 -12.14 1.56
N ASP A 83 -2.77 -11.35 2.19
CA ASP A 83 -3.52 -10.29 1.51
C ASP A 83 -2.91 -8.92 1.84
N TRP A 84 -2.97 -7.99 0.88
CA TRP A 84 -2.46 -6.62 1.03
C TRP A 84 -3.36 -5.64 0.27
N PRO A 85 -3.54 -4.40 0.74
CA PRO A 85 -4.31 -3.40 -0.01
C PRO A 85 -3.65 -3.02 -1.34
N LEU A 86 -4.43 -2.73 -2.37
CA LEU A 86 -3.92 -2.28 -3.69
C LEU A 86 -3.24 -0.92 -3.58
N ALA A 87 -3.84 -0.04 -2.80
CA ALA A 87 -3.25 1.22 -2.37
C ALA A 87 -3.68 1.47 -0.93
N ALA A 88 -2.81 2.10 -0.14
CA ALA A 88 -3.14 2.44 1.23
C ALA A 88 -2.37 3.67 1.70
N PHE A 89 -2.72 4.20 2.86
CA PHE A 89 -1.92 5.22 3.52
C PHE A 89 -1.99 5.14 5.05
N SER A 90 -1.03 5.80 5.69
CA SER A 90 -0.97 5.97 7.14
C SER A 90 -0.58 7.41 7.49
N PRO A 91 -1.41 8.16 8.24
CA PRO A 91 -1.11 9.52 8.69
C PRO A 91 -0.21 9.50 9.91
N ARG A 92 1.08 9.25 9.71
CA ARG A 92 2.05 9.18 10.80
C ARG A 92 2.41 10.58 11.31
N LYS A 93 2.92 10.65 12.53
CA LYS A 93 3.30 11.90 13.22
C LYS A 93 4.17 12.83 12.36
N GLN A 94 5.14 12.29 11.62
CA GLN A 94 6.09 13.10 10.84
C GLN A 94 5.72 13.28 9.37
N GLN A 95 4.93 12.37 8.79
CA GLN A 95 4.68 12.31 7.34
C GLN A 95 3.47 11.44 7.03
N LEU A 96 2.82 11.69 5.89
CA LEU A 96 1.94 10.74 5.23
C LEU A 96 2.82 9.65 4.61
N VAL A 97 2.47 8.39 4.88
CA VAL A 97 3.06 7.25 4.17
C VAL A 97 2.00 6.70 3.24
N VAL A 98 2.26 6.69 1.94
CA VAL A 98 1.40 6.08 0.92
C VAL A 98 2.03 4.74 0.53
N TYR A 99 1.26 3.67 0.62
CA TYR A 99 1.64 2.33 0.23
C TYR A 99 1.06 2.04 -1.13
N LEU A 100 1.94 1.65 -2.05
CA LEU A 100 1.64 1.40 -3.45
C LEU A 100 2.26 0.05 -3.82
N VAL A 101 1.65 -0.66 -4.78
CA VAL A 101 2.25 -1.89 -5.33
C VAL A 101 3.68 -1.57 -5.82
N GLY A 102 4.65 -2.38 -5.40
CA GLY A 102 6.07 -2.08 -5.56
C GLY A 102 6.54 -2.00 -7.02
N GLY A 103 7.69 -1.36 -7.21
CA GLY A 103 8.33 -1.16 -8.52
C GLY A 103 7.96 0.17 -9.18
N PHE A 104 7.11 0.98 -8.56
CA PHE A 104 6.75 2.31 -9.05
C PHE A 104 7.92 3.30 -8.97
N GLU A 105 8.81 3.09 -8.00
CA GLU A 105 9.96 3.95 -7.70
C GLU A 105 10.92 4.08 -8.90
N GLU A 106 11.06 2.99 -9.67
CA GLU A 106 11.87 2.95 -10.88
C GLU A 106 11.02 3.22 -12.13
N ARG A 107 9.83 2.60 -12.20
CA ARG A 107 8.98 2.63 -13.40
C ARG A 107 8.41 4.01 -13.72
N TYR A 108 8.16 4.83 -12.70
CA TYR A 108 7.49 6.12 -12.86
C TYR A 108 8.35 7.30 -12.37
N ALA A 109 9.66 7.23 -12.59
CA ALA A 109 10.62 8.27 -12.21
C ALA A 109 10.24 9.68 -12.74
N SER A 110 9.66 9.78 -13.95
CA SER A 110 9.21 11.06 -14.52
C SER A 110 8.01 11.66 -13.78
N VAL A 111 7.09 10.82 -13.30
CA VAL A 111 5.94 11.25 -12.47
C VAL A 111 6.44 11.69 -11.09
N LEU A 112 7.38 10.95 -10.51
CA LEU A 112 8.01 11.29 -9.23
C LEU A 112 8.80 12.60 -9.31
N ALA A 113 9.49 12.88 -10.41
CA ALA A 113 10.20 14.15 -10.61
C ALA A 113 9.25 15.36 -10.61
N ARG A 114 8.03 15.19 -11.13
CA ARG A 114 6.98 16.22 -11.12
C ARG A 114 6.26 16.35 -9.78
N LEU A 115 6.23 15.28 -8.99
CA LEU A 115 5.46 15.20 -7.75
C LEU A 115 5.86 16.27 -6.73
N GLY A 116 7.11 16.72 -6.71
CA GLY A 116 7.62 17.65 -5.68
C GLY A 116 8.35 16.91 -4.55
N PRO A 117 8.55 17.53 -3.37
CA PRO A 117 9.35 16.96 -2.29
C PRO A 117 8.78 15.65 -1.73
N HIS A 118 9.53 14.56 -1.89
CA HIS A 118 9.14 13.24 -1.41
C HIS A 118 10.36 12.38 -1.07
N LYS A 119 10.11 11.26 -0.40
CA LYS A 119 11.05 10.13 -0.34
C LYS A 119 10.36 8.87 -0.81
N THR A 120 11.11 7.93 -1.34
CA THR A 120 10.62 6.59 -1.70
C THR A 120 11.30 5.51 -0.87
N GLY A 121 10.61 4.39 -0.71
CA GLY A 121 11.15 3.11 -0.30
C GLY A 121 10.42 2.02 -1.07
N LYS A 122 10.72 0.75 -0.79
CA LYS A 122 10.10 -0.39 -1.48
C LYS A 122 8.58 -0.37 -1.27
N GLY A 123 7.82 -0.02 -2.32
CA GLY A 123 6.36 0.09 -2.25
C GLY A 123 5.83 1.21 -1.34
N CYS A 124 6.68 2.17 -0.93
CA CYS A 124 6.31 3.24 -0.02
C CYS A 124 6.70 4.61 -0.57
N LEU A 125 5.78 5.57 -0.52
CA LEU A 125 5.99 6.98 -0.83
C LEU A 125 5.76 7.80 0.45
N TYR A 126 6.70 8.68 0.77
CA TYR A 126 6.68 9.49 1.99
C TYR A 126 6.50 10.96 1.63
N LEU A 127 5.41 11.56 2.12
CA LEU A 127 5.05 12.95 1.85
C LEU A 127 4.98 13.73 3.16
N LYS A 128 5.71 14.83 3.27
CA LYS A 128 5.69 15.63 4.49
C LYS A 128 4.34 16.32 4.67
N ARG A 129 3.84 16.96 3.62
CA ARG A 129 2.61 17.76 3.55
C ARG A 129 2.02 17.63 2.15
N LEU A 130 0.69 17.59 2.03
CA LEU A 130 0.04 17.35 0.74
C LEU A 130 0.04 18.60 -0.16
N ASP A 131 0.11 19.79 0.43
CA ASP A 131 0.16 21.08 -0.29
C ASP A 131 1.53 21.41 -0.93
N GLU A 132 2.57 20.62 -0.63
CA GLU A 132 3.88 20.74 -1.28
C GLU A 132 4.03 19.85 -2.52
N VAL A 133 3.05 18.99 -2.79
CA VAL A 133 3.12 18.04 -3.91
C VAL A 133 2.12 18.37 -5.00
N ASP A 134 2.47 17.99 -6.22
CA ASP A 134 1.57 18.04 -7.36
C ASP A 134 0.51 16.93 -7.22
N GLU A 135 -0.72 17.33 -6.87
CA GLU A 135 -1.86 16.43 -6.71
C GLU A 135 -2.17 15.64 -7.99
N SER A 136 -1.94 16.22 -9.17
CA SER A 136 -2.16 15.55 -10.46
C SER A 136 -1.13 14.44 -10.69
N ALA A 137 0.14 14.70 -10.36
CA ALA A 137 1.19 13.69 -10.41
C ALA A 137 0.95 12.58 -9.39
N LEU A 138 0.47 12.92 -8.19
CA LEU A 138 0.10 11.93 -7.17
C LEU A 138 -1.03 11.01 -7.66
N ARG A 139 -2.11 11.58 -8.22
CA ARG A 139 -3.21 10.80 -8.81
C ARG A 139 -2.73 9.89 -9.92
N GLU A 140 -1.92 10.42 -10.84
CA GLU A 140 -1.33 9.67 -11.94
C GLU A 140 -0.50 8.49 -11.44
N LEU A 141 0.33 8.70 -10.41
CA LEU A 141 1.14 7.64 -9.80
C LEU A 141 0.28 6.53 -9.19
N ILE A 142 -0.76 6.89 -8.42
CA ILE A 142 -1.69 5.93 -7.81
C ILE A 142 -2.40 5.10 -8.89
N ASP A 143 -2.96 5.77 -9.90
CA ASP A 143 -3.70 5.13 -11.00
C ASP A 143 -2.82 4.12 -11.74
N ARG A 144 -1.63 4.54 -12.17
CA ARG A 144 -0.69 3.68 -12.90
C ARG A 144 -0.30 2.45 -12.08
N THR A 145 0.03 2.62 -10.80
CA THR A 145 0.35 1.50 -9.91
C THR A 145 -0.83 0.52 -9.76
N VAL A 146 -2.04 1.02 -9.55
CA VAL A 146 -3.22 0.17 -9.34
C VAL A 146 -3.59 -0.60 -10.59
N ARG A 147 -3.46 0.01 -11.79
CA ARG A 147 -3.76 -0.65 -13.07
C ARG A 147 -2.85 -1.83 -13.38
N VAL A 148 -1.56 -1.71 -13.07
CA VAL A 148 -0.60 -2.81 -13.21
C VAL A 148 -1.11 -4.04 -12.47
N HIS A 149 -1.61 -3.84 -11.24
CA HIS A 149 -2.07 -4.93 -10.41
C HIS A 149 -3.46 -5.44 -10.78
N LYS A 150 -4.38 -4.56 -11.21
CA LYS A 150 -5.68 -4.96 -11.77
C LYS A 150 -5.54 -5.65 -13.14
N GLY A 151 -4.33 -5.79 -13.69
CA GLY A 151 -4.10 -6.38 -15.02
C GLY A 151 -4.57 -5.48 -16.18
N VAL A 152 -4.78 -4.19 -15.91
CA VAL A 152 -5.38 -3.21 -16.84
C VAL A 152 -4.32 -2.45 -17.66
N ASP A 153 -3.04 -2.79 -17.52
CA ASP A 153 -1.98 -2.23 -18.38
C ASP A 153 -1.96 -2.88 -19.79
N ARG A 154 -3.06 -2.67 -20.54
CA ARG A 154 -3.11 -2.79 -22.01
C ARG A 154 -2.25 -1.72 -22.72
N ALA A 155 -1.53 -0.88 -21.97
CA ALA A 155 -0.54 0.03 -22.51
C ALA A 155 0.82 -0.64 -22.81
N SER A 156 1.03 -1.89 -22.38
CA SER A 156 2.21 -2.68 -22.76
C SER A 156 2.08 -3.40 -24.11
N GLN A 157 0.98 -3.20 -24.84
CA GLN A 157 0.84 -3.67 -26.23
C GLN A 157 1.37 -2.67 -27.26
N ARG A 158 2.21 -1.71 -26.86
CA ARG A 158 2.88 -0.80 -27.80
C ARG A 158 4.38 -0.82 -27.57
N ASP A 159 5.14 -0.84 -28.66
CA ASP A 159 6.60 -0.77 -28.60
C ASP A 159 7.09 0.64 -28.22
N ASP A 160 8.40 0.82 -28.10
CA ASP A 160 9.04 2.10 -27.75
C ASP A 160 8.76 3.23 -28.77
N ASN A 161 8.11 2.92 -29.90
CA ASN A 161 7.69 3.88 -30.93
C ASN A 161 6.17 4.13 -30.94
N GLY A 162 5.40 3.48 -30.06
CA GLY A 162 3.96 3.64 -29.94
C GLY A 162 3.12 2.74 -30.87
N GLU A 163 3.72 1.78 -31.57
CA GLU A 163 3.02 0.89 -32.51
C GLU A 163 2.47 -0.38 -31.82
N PRO A 164 1.27 -0.89 -32.19
CA PRO A 164 0.68 -2.06 -31.56
C PRO A 164 1.51 -3.35 -31.80
N ILE A 165 1.99 -4.02 -30.75
CA ILE A 165 2.63 -5.34 -30.85
C ILE A 165 1.58 -6.44 -31.08
N THR A 166 1.34 -6.79 -32.35
CA THR A 166 0.50 -7.92 -32.72
C THR A 166 1.23 -9.24 -32.40
N ARG A 167 0.73 -10.04 -31.46
CA ARG A 167 1.20 -11.43 -31.29
C ARG A 167 0.80 -12.23 -32.54
N ARG A 168 1.78 -12.65 -33.34
CA ARG A 168 1.55 -13.68 -34.36
C ARG A 168 1.09 -14.95 -33.65
N ALA A 169 -0.14 -15.40 -33.93
CA ALA A 169 -0.58 -16.73 -33.58
C ALA A 169 0.27 -17.72 -34.39
N SER A 170 1.06 -18.55 -33.71
CA SER A 170 1.66 -19.73 -34.33
C SER A 170 0.57 -20.78 -34.53
N ALA A 171 0.52 -21.30 -35.74
CA ALA A 171 -0.38 -22.35 -36.22
C ALA A 171 -0.19 -23.69 -35.50
#